data_AF-A0A8J7C7M3-F1
#
_entry.id   AF-A0A8J7C7M3-F1
#
_cell.length_a   1.000
_cell.length_b   1.000
_cell.length_c   1.000
_cell.angle_alpha   90.00
_cell.angle_beta   90.00
_cell.angle_gamma   90.00
#
_symmetry.space_group_name_H-M   'P 1'
#
loop_
_entity.id
_entity.type
_entity.pdbx_description
1 polymer ?
#
loop_
_entity_poly.entity_id
_entity_poly.type
_entity_poly.pdbx_seq_one_letter_code
_entity_poly.pdbx_strand_id
1 'polypeptide(L)'
;MSIKTDPTQEAPELEAWKLLENSVIYYGDRPIGTLAAQDLEREALNYDQCFVRDFVASGLVFLMRGKSEVVRNFLIETLALQSHENQIDFFKPGPGLMPASFKVENQDGDEALTADFGEHAIGRVPPVDSCLWWMILLRAYVKATGDISLAHQEDFQQGIKLVLQLCLVHRFAMYPTMLVPDGAFMIDRRMGVYGHPLEIQVLFYGALRAASELLLPENGGEQYLNSVAKRLAALQYHVREYYWIDIKRLNEIYRYKGEEFGKEVANKFNIYPDSIPDWLTEWLPETGGYLGGNLGPSQLDFRFFTLGNLMAILTAMAEQQESQKIMDLIEHRWHDLVGIMPMKICFPAVDGLEWKLVTGSDPKNKPWSYHNGGHWPVLLWLLVAAAIKTGRVNLAHKAIDLAQSRLSYDEWPEYYDGSNGRLIGREARKFQTWTIAGFLVAKELVANPDHLALINFEENTCCESTQATQ
;
A
#
# COMPACT_ATOMS: atom_id res chain seq x y z
N MET A 1 -23.75 4.17 27.16
CA MET A 1 -24.42 5.48 26.99
C MET A 1 -24.86 5.56 25.55
N SER A 2 -26.17 5.67 25.31
CA SER A 2 -26.74 5.77 23.96
C SER A 2 -26.42 7.16 23.42
N ILE A 3 -25.57 7.23 22.41
CA ILE A 3 -25.27 8.47 21.69
C ILE A 3 -26.52 8.77 20.86
N LYS A 4 -27.28 9.79 21.29
CA LYS A 4 -28.36 10.35 20.49
C LYS A 4 -27.72 10.97 19.25
N THR A 5 -28.06 10.45 18.07
CA THR A 5 -27.75 11.08 16.79
C THR A 5 -28.53 12.39 16.71
N ASP A 6 -27.80 13.50 16.53
CA ASP A 6 -28.37 14.83 16.38
C ASP A 6 -29.02 14.95 15.00
N PRO A 7 -30.32 15.27 14.88
CA PRO A 7 -31.02 15.33 13.59
C PRO A 7 -30.58 16.48 12.67
N THR A 8 -29.62 17.32 13.08
CA THR A 8 -28.99 18.37 12.25
C THR A 8 -27.68 17.95 11.60
N GLN A 9 -27.18 16.73 11.85
CA GLN A 9 -25.92 16.26 11.26
C GLN A 9 -26.18 15.74 9.84
N GLU A 10 -25.53 16.36 8.85
CA GLU A 10 -25.49 15.83 7.48
C GLU A 10 -24.99 14.38 7.53
N ALA A 11 -25.59 13.47 6.75
CA ALA A 11 -25.18 12.06 6.78
C ALA A 11 -23.66 11.99 6.48
N PRO A 12 -22.84 11.28 7.29
CA PRO A 12 -21.37 11.29 7.15
C PRO A 12 -20.86 11.00 5.74
N GLU A 13 -21.61 10.23 4.97
CA GLU A 13 -21.32 9.95 3.56
C GLU A 13 -21.53 11.16 2.63
N LEU A 14 -22.59 11.94 2.82
CA LEU A 14 -22.84 13.15 2.03
C LEU A 14 -21.79 14.23 2.34
N GLU A 15 -21.42 14.37 3.61
CA GLU A 15 -20.30 15.23 4.03
C GLU A 15 -18.98 14.80 3.37
N ALA A 16 -18.65 13.51 3.44
CA ALA A 16 -17.44 12.95 2.83
C ALA A 16 -17.35 13.24 1.33
N TRP A 17 -18.47 13.11 0.59
CA TRP A 17 -18.51 13.43 -0.83
C TRP A 17 -18.19 14.90 -1.11
N LYS A 18 -18.76 15.83 -0.35
CA LYS A 18 -18.47 17.27 -0.51
C LYS A 18 -17.01 17.58 -0.22
N LEU A 19 -16.45 17.01 0.84
CA LEU A 19 -15.04 17.19 1.19
C LEU A 19 -14.12 16.67 0.07
N LEU A 20 -14.40 15.47 -0.44
CA LEU A 20 -13.63 14.91 -1.55
C LEU A 20 -13.71 15.79 -2.81
N GLU A 21 -14.89 16.28 -3.19
CA GLU A 21 -15.05 17.17 -4.35
C GLU A 21 -14.30 18.50 -4.15
N ASN A 22 -14.30 19.05 -2.93
CA ASN A 22 -13.55 20.26 -2.61
C ASN A 22 -12.03 20.06 -2.63
N SER A 23 -11.56 18.82 -2.49
CA SER A 23 -10.13 18.50 -2.48
C SER A 23 -9.49 18.42 -3.88
N VAL A 24 -10.30 18.47 -4.94
CA VAL A 24 -9.83 18.30 -6.32
C VAL A 24 -8.88 19.44 -6.72
N ILE A 25 -7.74 19.07 -7.27
CA ILE A 25 -6.74 19.99 -7.82
C ILE A 25 -7.00 20.14 -9.32
N TYR A 26 -6.98 21.39 -9.79
CA TYR A 26 -7.16 21.75 -11.18
C TYR A 26 -5.86 22.30 -11.79
N TYR A 27 -5.59 21.94 -13.04
CA TYR A 27 -4.53 22.50 -13.87
C TYR A 27 -5.16 23.01 -15.16
N GLY A 28 -5.26 24.34 -15.29
CA GLY A 28 -6.27 25.02 -16.07
C GLY A 28 -7.67 24.60 -15.62
N ASP A 29 -8.54 24.25 -16.57
CA ASP A 29 -9.89 23.74 -16.26
C ASP A 29 -9.94 22.21 -16.03
N ARG A 30 -8.78 21.52 -16.08
CA ARG A 30 -8.73 20.06 -16.01
C ARG A 30 -8.51 19.58 -14.57
N PRO A 31 -9.35 18.68 -14.03
CA PRO A 31 -9.07 18.07 -12.73
C PRO A 31 -7.92 17.07 -12.90
N ILE A 32 -6.87 17.15 -12.08
CA ILE A 32 -5.66 16.34 -12.22
C ILE A 32 -5.25 15.55 -10.98
N GLY A 33 -6.02 15.65 -9.89
CA GLY A 33 -5.67 15.00 -8.64
C GLY A 33 -6.52 15.48 -7.47
N THR A 34 -6.11 15.12 -6.26
CA THR A 34 -6.69 15.66 -5.01
C THR A 34 -5.58 16.05 -4.04
N LEU A 35 -5.80 17.12 -3.28
CA LEU A 35 -4.92 17.53 -2.18
C LEU A 35 -4.76 16.40 -1.16
N ALA A 36 -3.65 16.34 -0.43
CA ALA A 36 -3.50 15.36 0.65
C ALA A 36 -4.37 15.71 1.87
N ALA A 37 -4.45 17.00 2.23
CA ALA A 37 -5.32 17.47 3.31
C ALA A 37 -5.86 18.88 3.06
N GLN A 38 -7.01 19.19 3.67
CA GLN A 38 -7.64 20.51 3.66
C GLN A 38 -7.64 21.14 5.06
N ASP A 39 -6.50 21.05 5.75
CA ASP A 39 -6.33 21.57 7.11
C ASP A 39 -5.96 23.06 7.07
N LEU A 40 -6.89 23.92 7.48
CA LEU A 40 -6.70 25.37 7.54
C LEU A 40 -5.98 25.85 8.81
N GLU A 41 -5.82 24.98 9.82
CA GLU A 41 -5.26 25.34 11.14
C GLU A 41 -3.74 25.13 11.20
N ARG A 42 -3.16 24.39 10.25
CA ARG A 42 -1.73 24.04 10.21
C ARG A 42 -1.07 24.55 8.94
N GLU A 43 0.25 24.79 9.01
CA GLU A 43 1.04 25.04 7.81
C GLU A 43 0.94 23.86 6.83
N ALA A 44 0.71 24.16 5.55
CA ALA A 44 0.49 23.15 4.53
C ALA A 44 1.67 22.15 4.41
N LEU A 45 2.90 22.63 4.57
CA LEU A 45 4.14 21.88 4.27
C LEU A 45 4.09 21.28 2.86
N ASN A 46 3.89 19.97 2.76
CA ASN A 46 3.76 19.24 1.51
C ASN A 46 2.36 18.63 1.30
N TYR A 47 1.40 18.80 2.21
CA TYR A 47 0.06 18.18 2.07
C TYR A 47 -0.93 19.05 1.28
N ASP A 48 -0.48 20.21 0.80
CA ASP A 48 -1.09 20.94 -0.32
C ASP A 48 -0.74 20.33 -1.68
N GLN A 49 0.03 19.24 -1.71
CA GLN A 49 0.37 18.51 -2.92
C GLN A 49 -0.55 17.30 -3.14
N CYS A 50 -0.61 16.85 -4.38
CA CYS A 50 -1.21 15.58 -4.78
C CYS A 50 -0.16 14.47 -4.61
N PHE A 51 -0.33 13.59 -3.62
CA PHE A 51 0.51 12.39 -3.49
C PHE A 51 -0.05 11.24 -4.32
N VAL A 52 0.85 10.47 -4.95
CA VAL A 52 0.43 9.33 -5.78
C VAL A 52 -0.32 8.30 -4.95
N ARG A 53 0.19 7.96 -3.76
CA ARG A 53 -0.44 6.96 -2.88
C ARG A 53 -1.78 7.43 -2.31
N ASP A 54 -1.89 8.70 -1.92
CA ASP A 54 -3.12 9.29 -1.37
C ASP A 54 -4.21 9.34 -2.44
N PHE A 55 -3.84 9.68 -3.68
CA PHE A 55 -4.76 9.75 -4.80
C PHE A 55 -5.33 8.40 -5.22
N VAL A 56 -4.71 7.26 -4.87
CA VAL A 56 -5.25 5.93 -5.25
C VAL A 56 -6.68 5.75 -4.73
N ALA A 57 -6.95 6.09 -3.46
CA ALA A 57 -8.29 5.96 -2.89
C ALA A 57 -9.29 6.92 -3.57
N SER A 58 -8.88 8.17 -3.80
CA SER A 58 -9.69 9.17 -4.53
C SER A 58 -9.99 8.70 -5.95
N GLY A 59 -8.97 8.23 -6.66
CA GLY A 59 -9.10 7.72 -8.03
C GLY A 59 -10.05 6.53 -8.10
N LEU A 60 -9.92 5.56 -7.19
CA LEU A 60 -10.84 4.43 -7.13
C LEU A 60 -12.29 4.87 -6.94
N VAL A 61 -12.58 5.77 -5.98
CA VAL A 61 -13.97 6.20 -5.76
C VAL A 61 -14.52 7.02 -6.93
N PHE A 62 -13.70 7.84 -7.59
CA PHE A 62 -14.10 8.53 -8.81
C PHE A 62 -14.41 7.56 -9.95
N LEU A 63 -13.59 6.51 -10.14
CA LEU A 63 -13.84 5.45 -11.12
C LEU A 63 -15.14 4.70 -10.84
N MET A 64 -15.42 4.35 -9.58
CA MET A 64 -16.66 3.67 -9.17
C MET A 64 -17.91 4.50 -9.49
N ARG A 65 -17.79 5.84 -9.46
CA ARG A 65 -18.86 6.78 -9.84
C ARG A 65 -18.83 7.22 -11.31
N GLY A 66 -17.97 6.63 -12.14
CA GLY A 66 -17.87 6.97 -13.56
C GLY A 66 -17.24 8.34 -13.85
N LYS A 67 -16.65 9.02 -12.85
CA LYS A 67 -15.93 10.29 -12.99
C LYS A 67 -14.47 10.04 -13.36
N SER A 68 -14.21 9.36 -14.48
CA SER A 68 -12.87 8.86 -14.84
C SER A 68 -11.89 9.92 -15.33
N GLU A 69 -12.36 11.12 -15.68
CA GLU A 69 -11.53 12.20 -16.25
C GLU A 69 -10.38 12.61 -15.33
N VAL A 70 -10.64 12.78 -14.03
CA VAL A 70 -9.59 13.16 -13.07
C VAL A 70 -8.50 12.11 -12.96
N VAL A 71 -8.85 10.82 -13.08
CA VAL A 71 -7.88 9.71 -13.04
C VAL A 71 -7.10 9.64 -14.35
N ARG A 72 -7.76 9.83 -15.48
CA ARG A 72 -7.11 9.91 -16.79
C ARG A 72 -6.07 11.02 -16.81
N ASN A 73 -6.44 12.22 -16.38
CA ASN A 73 -5.55 13.37 -16.36
C ASN A 73 -4.41 13.17 -15.36
N PHE A 74 -4.69 12.66 -14.15
CA PHE A 74 -3.65 12.31 -13.18
C PHE A 74 -2.59 11.38 -13.79
N LEU A 75 -3.02 10.30 -14.48
CA LEU A 75 -2.11 9.34 -15.12
C LEU A 75 -1.24 9.97 -16.21
N ILE A 76 -1.82 10.87 -17.02
CA ILE A 76 -1.11 11.60 -18.08
C ILE A 76 -0.08 12.57 -17.48
N GLU A 77 -0.49 13.40 -16.54
CA GLU A 77 0.39 14.42 -15.96
C GLU A 77 1.52 13.78 -15.15
N THR A 78 1.24 12.71 -14.40
CA THR A 78 2.30 11.98 -13.67
C THR A 78 3.27 11.24 -14.60
N LEU A 79 2.82 10.74 -15.75
CA LEU A 79 3.69 10.18 -16.78
C LEU A 79 4.58 11.26 -17.42
N ALA A 80 4.04 12.45 -17.67
CA ALA A 80 4.82 13.57 -18.17
C ALA A 80 5.92 13.98 -17.16
N LEU A 81 5.61 13.96 -15.87
CA LEU A 81 6.58 14.20 -14.79
C LEU A 81 7.69 13.14 -14.74
N GLN A 82 7.39 11.86 -15.02
CA GLN A 82 8.41 10.80 -15.10
C GLN A 82 9.53 11.13 -16.11
N SER A 83 9.19 11.84 -17.18
CA SER A 83 10.10 12.15 -18.29
C SER A 83 10.99 13.38 -18.06
N HIS A 84 10.80 14.11 -16.95
CA HIS A 84 11.61 15.29 -16.62
C HIS A 84 13.02 14.89 -16.15
N GLU A 85 14.04 15.68 -16.52
CA GLU A 85 15.42 15.45 -16.06
C GLU A 85 15.58 15.73 -14.56
N ASN A 86 15.29 14.72 -13.75
CA ASN A 86 15.45 14.84 -12.30
C ASN A 86 16.93 14.72 -11.93
N GLN A 87 17.45 15.61 -11.08
CA GLN A 87 18.81 15.56 -10.57
C GLN A 87 18.82 15.86 -9.07
N ILE A 88 19.52 15.03 -8.29
CA ILE A 88 19.93 15.36 -6.93
C ILE A 88 21.43 15.58 -6.98
N ASP A 89 21.86 16.82 -6.71
CA ASP A 89 23.24 17.28 -6.81
C ASP A 89 23.86 16.97 -8.19
N PHE A 90 24.61 15.87 -8.29
CA PHE A 90 25.28 15.40 -9.51
C PHE A 90 24.78 14.02 -9.99
N PHE A 91 23.66 13.53 -9.45
CA PHE A 91 23.12 12.20 -9.71
C PHE A 91 21.70 12.27 -10.29
N LYS A 92 21.49 11.61 -11.44
CA LYS A 92 20.17 11.42 -12.05
C LYS A 92 19.57 10.11 -11.53
N PRO A 93 18.36 10.11 -10.92
CA PRO A 93 17.67 8.87 -10.58
C PRO A 93 17.33 8.09 -11.87
N GLY A 94 16.95 6.82 -11.71
CA GLY A 94 16.56 6.00 -12.85
C GLY A 94 15.35 6.59 -13.58
N PRO A 95 15.31 6.56 -14.92
CA PRO A 95 14.28 7.24 -15.73
C PRO A 95 12.85 6.72 -15.52
N GLY A 96 12.68 5.61 -14.79
CA GLY A 96 11.36 5.06 -14.45
C GLY A 96 10.77 5.54 -13.14
N LEU A 97 11.45 6.44 -12.41
CA LEU A 97 10.98 6.91 -11.10
C LEU A 97 9.74 7.79 -11.26
N MET A 98 8.67 7.45 -10.56
CA MET A 98 7.48 8.31 -10.41
C MET A 98 7.66 9.22 -9.19
N PRO A 99 7.11 10.45 -9.20
CA PRO A 99 7.22 11.35 -8.07
C PRO A 99 6.44 10.84 -6.85
N ALA A 100 6.84 11.28 -5.66
CA ALA A 100 6.06 11.09 -4.44
C ALA A 100 4.75 11.90 -4.53
N SER A 101 4.91 13.16 -4.91
CA SER A 101 3.84 14.14 -5.02
C SER A 101 4.12 15.20 -6.07
N PHE A 102 3.09 15.97 -6.43
CA PHE A 102 3.21 17.15 -7.26
C PHE A 102 2.21 18.23 -6.84
N LYS A 103 2.46 19.47 -7.24
CA LYS A 103 1.51 20.59 -7.09
C LYS A 103 1.53 21.49 -8.31
N VAL A 104 0.45 22.27 -8.44
CA VAL A 104 0.32 23.34 -9.43
C VAL A 104 0.90 24.61 -8.82
N GLU A 105 1.90 25.19 -9.47
CA GLU A 105 2.47 26.50 -9.13
C GLU A 105 2.17 27.49 -10.25
N ASN A 106 1.99 28.76 -9.88
CA ASN A 106 1.88 29.84 -10.85
C ASN A 106 3.28 30.48 -11.03
N GLN A 107 3.88 30.29 -12.20
CA GLN A 107 5.18 30.84 -12.57
C GLN A 107 4.97 31.87 -13.69
N ASP A 108 5.24 33.15 -13.38
CA ASP A 108 5.15 34.27 -14.32
C ASP A 108 3.79 34.43 -15.05
N GLY A 109 2.70 33.98 -14.43
CA GLY A 109 1.34 34.07 -14.98
C GLY A 109 0.84 32.80 -15.68
N ASP A 110 1.73 31.82 -15.89
CA ASP A 110 1.40 30.50 -16.42
C ASP A 110 1.41 29.44 -15.30
N GLU A 111 0.51 28.47 -15.38
CA GLU A 111 0.52 27.34 -14.46
C GLU A 111 1.56 26.30 -14.89
N ALA A 112 2.35 25.81 -13.92
CA ALA A 112 3.33 24.75 -14.10
C ALA A 112 3.16 23.67 -13.02
N LEU A 113 3.51 22.43 -13.37
CA LEU A 113 3.55 21.32 -12.40
C LEU A 113 4.95 21.19 -11.81
N THR A 114 5.03 21.21 -10.48
CA THR A 114 6.25 20.96 -9.74
C THR A 114 6.11 19.65 -8.98
N ALA A 115 7.02 18.72 -9.22
CA ALA A 115 7.04 17.41 -8.59
C ALA A 115 8.13 17.29 -7.52
N ASP A 116 7.90 16.42 -6.54
CA ASP A 116 8.91 15.98 -5.57
C ASP A 116 9.17 14.48 -5.78
N PHE A 117 10.38 14.13 -6.20
CA PHE A 117 10.84 12.74 -6.37
C PHE A 117 11.54 12.18 -5.12
N GLY A 118 11.48 12.91 -4.00
CA GLY A 118 12.19 12.62 -2.75
C GLY A 118 13.34 13.57 -2.48
N GLU A 119 13.69 14.45 -3.42
CA GLU A 119 14.72 15.46 -3.26
C GLU A 119 14.31 16.61 -2.33
N HIS A 120 13.02 16.81 -2.09
CA HIS A 120 12.52 17.75 -1.08
C HIS A 120 11.99 17.03 0.17
N ALA A 121 11.71 15.73 0.08
CA ALA A 121 11.24 14.91 1.19
C ALA A 121 12.17 14.96 2.42
N ILE A 122 11.54 14.94 3.60
CA ILE A 122 12.24 14.83 4.89
C ILE A 122 13.00 13.50 4.92
N GLY A 123 14.32 13.57 5.10
CA GLY A 123 15.18 12.38 5.10
C GLY A 123 15.53 11.82 3.71
N ARG A 124 15.14 12.53 2.63
CA ARG A 124 15.45 12.16 1.23
C ARG A 124 15.02 10.73 0.86
N VAL A 125 13.84 10.34 1.35
CA VAL A 125 13.32 8.99 1.15
C VAL A 125 12.80 8.81 -0.29
N PRO A 126 13.12 7.69 -0.96
CA PRO A 126 12.64 7.44 -2.30
C PRO A 126 11.20 6.89 -2.29
N PRO A 127 10.28 7.43 -3.10
CA PRO A 127 8.89 6.98 -3.17
C PRO A 127 8.75 5.73 -4.07
N VAL A 128 9.29 4.59 -3.63
CA VAL A 128 9.32 3.37 -4.44
C VAL A 128 7.90 2.85 -4.71
N ASP A 129 6.97 3.04 -3.78
CA ASP A 129 5.56 2.67 -3.91
C ASP A 129 4.81 3.47 -4.99
N SER A 130 5.20 4.72 -5.28
CA SER A 130 4.51 5.58 -6.25
C SER A 130 4.40 4.94 -7.64
N CYS A 131 5.50 4.39 -8.18
CA CYS A 131 5.45 3.80 -9.53
C CYS A 131 4.65 2.49 -9.56
N LEU A 132 4.62 1.76 -8.44
CA LEU A 132 3.84 0.53 -8.31
C LEU A 132 2.35 0.87 -8.26
N TRP A 133 1.97 1.87 -7.48
CA TRP A 133 0.60 2.38 -7.40
C TRP A 133 0.13 2.99 -8.71
N TRP A 134 0.98 3.73 -9.42
CA TRP A 134 0.65 4.27 -10.75
C TRP A 134 0.27 3.16 -11.73
N MET A 135 1.02 2.06 -11.76
CA MET A 135 0.74 0.91 -12.64
C MET A 135 -0.55 0.18 -12.25
N ILE A 136 -0.81 0.03 -10.94
CA ILE A 136 -2.06 -0.55 -10.43
C ILE A 136 -3.26 0.36 -10.75
N LEU A 137 -3.11 1.68 -10.63
CA LEU A 137 -4.16 2.65 -10.92
C LEU A 137 -4.45 2.75 -12.42
N LEU A 138 -3.43 2.67 -13.28
CA LEU A 138 -3.61 2.58 -14.74
C LEU A 138 -4.47 1.36 -15.11
N ARG A 139 -4.19 0.20 -14.51
CA ARG A 139 -5.02 -0.99 -14.68
C ARG A 139 -6.45 -0.74 -14.20
N ALA A 140 -6.63 -0.16 -13.01
CA ALA A 140 -7.95 0.14 -12.47
C ALA A 140 -8.75 1.08 -13.40
N TYR A 141 -8.10 2.11 -13.97
CA TYR A 141 -8.69 3.00 -14.96
C TYR A 141 -9.18 2.23 -16.19
N VAL A 142 -8.33 1.37 -16.77
CA VAL A 142 -8.68 0.56 -17.95
C VAL A 142 -9.86 -0.36 -17.62
N LYS A 143 -9.87 -1.01 -16.45
CA LYS A 143 -10.97 -1.90 -16.06
C LYS A 143 -12.29 -1.16 -15.81
N ALA A 144 -12.23 0.05 -15.26
CA ALA A 144 -13.42 0.85 -15.00
C ALA A 144 -14.03 1.43 -16.29
N THR A 145 -13.18 1.84 -17.24
CA THR A 145 -13.61 2.61 -18.42
C THR A 145 -13.72 1.78 -19.70
N GLY A 146 -13.02 0.63 -19.76
CA GLY A 146 -12.80 -0.12 -21.01
C GLY A 146 -11.80 0.55 -21.96
N ASP A 147 -11.24 1.70 -21.61
CA ASP A 147 -10.32 2.47 -22.45
C ASP A 147 -8.88 1.93 -22.33
N ILE A 148 -8.63 0.79 -22.95
CA ILE A 148 -7.28 0.23 -23.09
C ILE A 148 -6.37 1.11 -23.96
N SER A 149 -6.96 1.99 -24.79
CA SER A 149 -6.21 2.80 -25.76
C SER A 149 -5.22 3.73 -25.07
N LEU A 150 -5.55 4.26 -23.89
CA LEU A 150 -4.66 5.08 -23.08
C LEU A 150 -3.36 4.32 -22.73
N ALA A 151 -3.49 3.10 -22.19
CA ALA A 151 -2.32 2.30 -21.81
C ALA A 151 -1.47 1.88 -23.02
N HIS A 152 -2.07 1.77 -24.21
CA HIS A 152 -1.40 1.39 -25.45
C HIS A 152 -0.75 2.57 -26.21
N GLN A 153 -0.86 3.82 -25.71
CA GLN A 153 -0.13 4.95 -26.28
C GLN A 153 1.38 4.74 -26.14
N GLU A 154 2.17 5.29 -27.07
CA GLU A 154 3.61 5.06 -27.13
C GLU A 154 4.34 5.53 -25.86
N ASP A 155 3.94 6.68 -25.33
CA ASP A 155 4.43 7.26 -24.08
C ASP A 155 4.08 6.41 -22.86
N PHE A 156 2.84 5.90 -22.77
CA PHE A 156 2.41 5.00 -21.69
C PHE A 156 3.16 3.66 -21.74
N GLN A 157 3.31 3.06 -22.92
CA GLN A 157 4.10 1.84 -23.09
C GLN A 157 5.57 2.06 -22.72
N GLN A 158 6.13 3.21 -23.07
CA GLN A 158 7.48 3.58 -22.67
C GLN A 158 7.58 3.78 -21.15
N GLY A 159 6.63 4.47 -20.53
CA GLY A 159 6.58 4.67 -19.08
C GLY A 159 6.50 3.36 -18.29
N ILE A 160 5.65 2.43 -18.74
CA ILE A 160 5.56 1.07 -18.17
C ILE A 160 6.92 0.37 -18.27
N LYS A 161 7.56 0.40 -19.46
CA LYS A 161 8.89 -0.22 -19.67
C LYS A 161 9.95 0.38 -18.75
N LEU A 162 9.94 1.71 -18.54
CA LEU A 162 10.89 2.39 -17.64
C LEU A 162 10.67 1.99 -16.17
N VAL A 163 9.42 1.90 -15.71
CA VAL A 163 9.10 1.38 -14.36
C VAL A 163 9.59 -0.05 -14.21
N LEU A 164 9.29 -0.92 -15.18
CA LEU A 164 9.74 -2.32 -15.18
C LEU A 164 11.26 -2.42 -15.18
N GLN A 165 11.95 -1.60 -15.98
CA GLN A 165 13.40 -1.57 -16.03
C GLN A 165 13.97 -1.26 -14.65
N LEU A 166 13.44 -0.25 -13.95
CA LEU A 166 13.87 0.13 -12.60
C LEU A 166 13.63 -1.00 -11.56
N CYS A 167 12.49 -1.69 -11.65
CA CYS A 167 12.13 -2.74 -10.70
C CYS A 167 12.83 -4.09 -10.98
N LEU A 168 13.15 -4.38 -12.24
CA LEU A 168 13.73 -5.65 -12.68
C LEU A 168 15.26 -5.62 -12.83
N VAL A 169 15.92 -4.48 -12.58
CA VAL A 169 17.39 -4.36 -12.61
C VAL A 169 18.05 -5.53 -11.87
N HIS A 170 19.05 -6.14 -12.51
CA HIS A 170 19.86 -7.18 -11.90
C HIS A 170 20.56 -6.65 -10.64
N ARG A 171 20.45 -7.40 -9.54
CA ARG A 171 21.11 -7.08 -8.27
C ARG A 171 22.07 -8.20 -7.87
N PHE A 172 22.94 -7.91 -6.92
CA PHE A 172 23.86 -8.89 -6.35
C PHE A 172 23.15 -9.94 -5.48
N ALA A 173 22.00 -9.59 -4.89
CA ALA A 173 21.23 -10.50 -4.06
C ALA A 173 20.58 -11.61 -4.90
N MET A 174 20.65 -12.84 -4.42
CA MET A 174 20.00 -14.02 -5.05
C MET A 174 18.54 -14.19 -4.61
N TYR A 175 17.84 -13.09 -4.36
CA TYR A 175 16.42 -13.07 -3.98
C TYR A 175 15.60 -12.37 -5.06
N PRO A 176 14.36 -12.82 -5.35
CA PRO A 176 13.50 -12.19 -6.34
C PRO A 176 12.85 -10.88 -5.83
N THR A 177 12.97 -10.59 -4.54
CA THR A 177 12.43 -9.42 -3.84
C THR A 177 13.15 -8.14 -4.23
N MET A 178 12.44 -7.02 -4.14
CA MET A 178 12.99 -5.70 -4.35
C MET A 178 13.65 -5.21 -3.07
N LEU A 179 14.93 -4.80 -3.19
CA LEU A 179 15.70 -4.19 -2.11
C LEU A 179 15.44 -2.68 -2.09
N VAL A 180 15.05 -2.15 -0.92
CA VAL A 180 14.75 -0.73 -0.69
C VAL A 180 15.44 -0.20 0.56
N PRO A 181 15.71 1.12 0.65
CA PRO A 181 16.08 1.74 1.92
C PRO A 181 14.90 1.79 2.89
N ASP A 182 15.15 2.22 4.12
CA ASP A 182 14.08 2.51 5.08
C ASP A 182 13.25 3.71 4.59
N GLY A 183 11.98 3.79 4.98
CA GLY A 183 11.13 4.91 4.60
C GLY A 183 10.64 4.92 3.14
N ALA A 184 10.67 3.80 2.42
CA ALA A 184 10.51 3.77 0.95
C ALA A 184 9.08 3.57 0.43
N PHE A 185 8.05 3.66 1.28
CA PHE A 185 6.64 3.44 0.93
C PHE A 185 5.72 4.31 1.80
N MET A 186 4.45 3.93 2.03
CA MET A 186 3.53 4.64 2.92
C MET A 186 4.18 5.02 4.25
N ILE A 187 4.98 4.11 4.83
CA ILE A 187 5.87 4.42 5.93
C ILE A 187 7.08 5.15 5.34
N ASP A 188 6.99 6.48 5.27
CA ASP A 188 7.99 7.37 4.67
C ASP A 188 9.07 7.87 5.65
N ARG A 189 9.24 7.15 6.77
CA ARG A 189 10.21 7.46 7.84
C ARG A 189 10.91 6.20 8.29
N ARG A 190 12.05 6.38 8.97
CA ARG A 190 12.83 5.25 9.49
C ARG A 190 12.04 4.44 10.52
N MET A 191 11.70 3.20 10.17
CA MET A 191 10.87 2.30 10.97
C MET A 191 11.38 0.85 10.98
N GLY A 192 12.62 0.63 10.55
CA GLY A 192 13.20 -0.70 10.40
C GLY A 192 12.60 -1.46 9.23
N VAL A 193 12.10 -0.74 8.21
CA VAL A 193 11.47 -1.31 7.02
C VAL A 193 12.38 -1.25 5.79
N TYR A 194 13.69 -1.16 6.00
CA TYR A 194 14.72 -1.35 4.98
C TYR A 194 14.84 -2.82 4.56
N GLY A 195 15.49 -3.10 3.44
CA GLY A 195 15.67 -4.49 2.99
C GLY A 195 14.54 -4.90 2.07
N HIS A 196 13.71 -5.85 2.51
CA HIS A 196 12.65 -6.47 1.70
C HIS A 196 11.28 -6.40 2.40
N PRO A 197 10.77 -5.19 2.68
CA PRO A 197 9.50 -5.02 3.39
C PRO A 197 8.34 -5.59 2.57
N LEU A 198 7.42 -6.28 3.23
CA LEU A 198 6.28 -6.99 2.63
C LEU A 198 5.46 -6.09 1.71
N GLU A 199 5.15 -4.87 2.16
CA GLU A 199 4.35 -3.90 1.40
C GLU A 199 4.92 -3.68 0.00
N ILE A 200 6.22 -3.41 -0.10
CA ILE A 200 6.90 -3.26 -1.39
C ILE A 200 6.81 -4.55 -2.22
N GLN A 201 7.02 -5.72 -1.61
CA GLN A 201 7.03 -6.98 -2.36
C GLN A 201 5.65 -7.29 -2.96
N VAL A 202 4.60 -7.03 -2.19
CA VAL A 202 3.21 -7.27 -2.60
C VAL A 202 2.76 -6.25 -3.65
N LEU A 203 3.09 -4.96 -3.47
CA LEU A 203 2.81 -3.93 -4.47
C LEU A 203 3.59 -4.20 -5.75
N PHE A 204 4.84 -4.66 -5.65
CA PHE A 204 5.65 -5.03 -6.80
C PHE A 204 5.02 -6.19 -7.56
N TYR A 205 4.55 -7.22 -6.84
CA TYR A 205 3.81 -8.31 -7.46
C TYR A 205 2.52 -7.82 -8.15
N GLY A 206 1.72 -6.98 -7.50
CA GLY A 206 0.52 -6.37 -8.09
C GLY A 206 0.82 -5.56 -9.36
N ALA A 207 1.88 -4.75 -9.33
CA ALA A 207 2.33 -3.96 -10.48
C ALA A 207 2.84 -4.85 -11.63
N LEU A 208 3.56 -5.94 -11.35
CA LEU A 208 3.98 -6.91 -12.36
C LEU A 208 2.78 -7.63 -13.01
N ARG A 209 1.75 -7.96 -12.22
CA ARG A 209 0.51 -8.52 -12.76
C ARG A 209 -0.22 -7.52 -13.64
N ALA A 210 -0.34 -6.26 -13.20
CA ALA A 210 -0.89 -5.18 -14.01
C ALA A 210 -0.12 -4.99 -15.31
N ALA A 211 1.22 -4.97 -15.26
CA ALA A 211 2.05 -4.85 -16.46
C ALA A 211 1.82 -6.00 -17.46
N SER A 212 1.56 -7.22 -16.97
CA SER A 212 1.26 -8.38 -17.83
C SER A 212 -0.05 -8.24 -18.60
N GLU A 213 -1.01 -7.46 -18.08
CA GLU A 213 -2.28 -7.17 -18.73
C GLU A 213 -2.20 -5.94 -19.67
N LEU A 214 -1.31 -4.98 -19.38
CA LEU A 214 -1.24 -3.67 -20.04
C LEU A 214 -0.14 -3.55 -21.12
N LEU A 215 0.91 -4.38 -21.05
CA LEU A 215 2.08 -4.25 -21.91
C LEU A 215 1.86 -4.97 -23.25
N LEU A 216 2.14 -4.26 -24.34
CA LEU A 216 2.11 -4.80 -25.69
C LEU A 216 3.39 -5.61 -25.99
N PRO A 217 3.31 -6.75 -26.71
CA PRO A 217 4.49 -7.55 -27.05
C PRO A 217 5.43 -6.85 -28.04
N GLU A 218 4.92 -5.92 -28.85
CA GLU A 218 5.70 -5.19 -29.86
C GLU A 218 6.74 -4.24 -29.25
N ASN A 219 7.65 -3.72 -30.09
CA ASN A 219 8.67 -2.73 -29.71
C ASN A 219 9.49 -3.14 -28.47
N GLY A 220 9.88 -4.41 -28.40
CA GLY A 220 10.67 -4.98 -27.30
C GLY A 220 9.87 -5.36 -26.05
N GLY A 221 8.55 -5.20 -26.04
CA GLY A 221 7.69 -5.57 -24.90
C GLY A 221 7.69 -7.06 -24.58
N GLU A 222 7.86 -7.94 -25.56
CA GLU A 222 7.97 -9.39 -25.37
C GLU A 222 9.11 -9.78 -24.38
N GLN A 223 10.25 -9.09 -24.41
CA GLN A 223 11.35 -9.35 -23.48
C GLN A 223 10.98 -8.98 -22.03
N TYR A 224 10.24 -7.88 -21.88
CA TYR A 224 9.70 -7.46 -20.58
C TYR A 224 8.64 -8.46 -20.10
N LEU A 225 7.68 -8.86 -20.93
CA LEU A 225 6.67 -9.87 -20.59
C LEU A 225 7.30 -11.18 -20.10
N ASN A 226 8.34 -11.67 -20.79
CA ASN A 226 9.10 -12.85 -20.37
C ASN A 226 9.80 -12.66 -19.01
N SER A 227 10.36 -11.48 -18.77
CA SER A 227 11.04 -11.15 -17.51
C SER A 227 10.05 -11.00 -16.35
N VAL A 228 8.89 -10.39 -16.63
CA VAL A 228 7.77 -10.23 -15.70
C VAL A 228 7.23 -11.61 -15.30
N ALA A 229 6.97 -12.51 -16.24
CA ALA A 229 6.48 -13.86 -15.96
C ALA A 229 7.44 -14.65 -15.05
N LYS A 230 8.74 -14.64 -15.37
CA LYS A 230 9.78 -15.28 -14.54
C LYS A 230 9.83 -14.68 -13.13
N ARG A 231 9.75 -13.35 -13.02
CA ARG A 231 9.80 -12.67 -11.73
C ARG A 231 8.55 -12.93 -10.89
N LEU A 232 7.36 -12.93 -11.50
CA LEU A 232 6.09 -13.25 -10.83
C LEU A 232 6.16 -14.63 -10.17
N ALA A 233 6.58 -15.66 -10.91
CA ALA A 233 6.70 -17.02 -10.38
C ALA A 233 7.71 -17.11 -9.22
N ALA A 234 8.90 -16.52 -9.37
CA ALA A 234 9.92 -16.53 -8.34
C ALA A 234 9.50 -15.76 -7.08
N LEU A 235 8.88 -14.59 -7.24
CA LEU A 235 8.44 -13.74 -6.14
C LEU A 235 7.27 -14.37 -5.37
N GLN A 236 6.30 -14.95 -6.08
CA GLN A 236 5.17 -15.66 -5.47
C GLN A 236 5.66 -16.83 -4.61
N TYR A 237 6.52 -17.69 -5.15
CA TYR A 237 7.11 -18.79 -4.40
C TYR A 237 7.87 -18.27 -3.17
N HIS A 238 8.72 -17.26 -3.35
CA HIS A 238 9.55 -16.73 -2.26
C HIS A 238 8.72 -16.12 -1.13
N VAL A 239 7.70 -15.32 -1.44
CA VAL A 239 6.86 -14.69 -0.40
C VAL A 239 6.03 -15.75 0.33
N ARG A 240 5.35 -16.65 -0.38
CA ARG A 240 4.55 -17.72 0.25
C ARG A 240 5.39 -18.63 1.13
N GLU A 241 6.55 -19.07 0.65
CA GLU A 241 7.37 -20.03 1.38
C GLU A 241 8.07 -19.39 2.60
N TYR A 242 8.61 -18.17 2.45
CA TYR A 242 9.54 -17.63 3.43
C TYR A 242 8.99 -16.48 4.29
N TYR A 243 7.91 -15.82 3.87
CA TYR A 243 7.28 -14.76 4.67
C TYR A 243 6.10 -15.29 5.47
N TRP A 244 5.49 -16.41 5.08
CA TRP A 244 4.33 -16.95 5.79
C TRP A 244 4.65 -17.35 7.23
N ILE A 245 3.81 -16.91 8.16
CA ILE A 245 3.90 -17.19 9.59
C ILE A 245 2.52 -17.67 10.05
N ASP A 246 2.45 -18.93 10.47
CA ASP A 246 1.38 -19.49 11.28
C ASP A 246 2.00 -20.33 12.42
N ILE A 247 1.20 -20.90 13.31
CA ILE A 247 1.72 -21.64 14.46
C ILE A 247 2.61 -22.83 14.04
N LYS A 248 2.29 -23.47 12.91
CA LYS A 248 3.08 -24.58 12.39
C LYS A 248 4.45 -24.08 11.91
N ARG A 249 4.46 -23.03 11.10
CA ARG A 249 5.71 -22.44 10.58
C ARG A 249 6.56 -21.84 11.69
N LEU A 250 5.95 -21.21 12.68
CA LEU A 250 6.66 -20.68 13.85
C LEU A 250 7.34 -21.80 14.65
N ASN A 251 6.68 -22.95 14.82
CA ASN A 251 7.29 -24.13 15.44
C ASN A 251 8.47 -24.69 14.64
N GLU A 252 8.43 -24.62 13.31
CA GLU A 252 9.56 -24.99 12.46
C GLU A 252 10.75 -24.04 12.67
N ILE A 253 10.50 -22.72 12.62
CA ILE A 253 11.52 -21.68 12.81
C ILE A 253 12.14 -21.78 14.21
N TYR A 254 11.32 -22.00 15.25
CA TYR A 254 11.79 -22.16 16.63
C TYR A 254 12.76 -23.35 16.79
N ARG A 255 12.71 -24.33 15.89
CA ARG A 255 13.55 -25.53 15.90
C ARG A 255 14.69 -25.47 14.89
N TYR A 256 14.88 -24.34 14.21
CA TYR A 256 16.00 -24.17 13.30
C TYR A 256 17.34 -24.35 14.00
N LYS A 257 18.28 -24.95 13.28
CA LYS A 257 19.69 -24.91 13.66
C LYS A 257 20.31 -23.66 13.01
N GLY A 258 21.19 -23.00 13.76
CA GLY A 258 22.03 -21.94 13.21
C GLY A 258 23.16 -22.52 12.36
N GLU A 259 23.80 -21.66 11.56
CA GLU A 259 25.02 -21.96 10.80
C GLU A 259 24.86 -23.08 9.76
N GLU A 260 23.65 -23.27 9.23
CA GLU A 260 23.41 -24.24 8.16
C GLU A 260 24.05 -23.76 6.84
N PHE A 261 24.94 -24.58 6.27
CA PHE A 261 25.59 -24.32 4.98
C PHE A 261 25.25 -25.42 3.97
N GLY A 262 24.71 -25.03 2.81
CA GLY A 262 24.37 -25.96 1.74
C GLY A 262 23.22 -25.45 0.87
N LYS A 263 22.91 -26.18 -0.22
CA LYS A 263 21.75 -25.88 -1.08
C LYS A 263 20.44 -26.39 -0.48
N GLU A 264 20.49 -27.48 0.26
CA GLU A 264 19.35 -28.17 0.88
C GLU A 264 19.37 -27.97 2.40
N VAL A 265 19.16 -26.72 2.82
CA VAL A 265 19.09 -26.33 4.23
C VAL A 265 17.69 -25.85 4.57
N ALA A 266 17.24 -26.11 5.79
CA ALA A 266 15.94 -25.66 6.27
C ALA A 266 15.98 -24.16 6.58
N ASN A 267 17.04 -23.71 7.25
CA ASN A 267 17.23 -22.33 7.68
C ASN A 267 18.02 -21.51 6.64
N LYS A 268 17.42 -21.29 5.46
CA LYS A 268 18.10 -20.63 4.31
C LYS A 268 18.60 -19.22 4.60
N PHE A 269 18.00 -18.52 5.56
CA PHE A 269 18.34 -17.14 5.92
C PHE A 269 19.13 -17.05 7.22
N ASN A 270 19.51 -18.19 7.82
CA ASN A 270 20.21 -18.25 9.10
C ASN A 270 19.50 -17.41 10.18
N ILE A 271 18.18 -17.62 10.31
CA ILE A 271 17.34 -17.03 11.35
C ILE A 271 17.66 -17.74 12.66
N TYR A 272 18.00 -16.98 13.69
CA TYR A 272 18.24 -17.52 15.03
C TYR A 272 16.91 -17.64 15.78
N PRO A 273 16.53 -18.81 16.32
CA PRO A 273 15.27 -19.00 17.04
C PRO A 273 15.06 -18.01 18.19
N ASP A 274 16.15 -17.62 18.87
CA ASP A 274 16.15 -16.67 19.98
C ASP A 274 15.75 -15.23 19.56
N SER A 275 15.63 -14.96 18.26
CA SER A 275 15.11 -13.70 17.72
C SER A 275 13.59 -13.65 17.59
N ILE A 276 12.89 -14.78 17.80
CA ILE A 276 11.42 -14.81 17.84
C ILE A 276 10.97 -13.99 19.06
N PRO A 277 10.13 -12.96 18.88
CA PRO A 277 9.72 -12.12 20.00
C PRO A 277 8.67 -12.82 20.87
N ASP A 278 8.77 -12.61 22.19
CA ASP A 278 7.90 -13.24 23.19
C ASP A 278 6.40 -13.03 22.91
N TRP A 279 6.03 -11.83 22.43
CA TRP A 279 4.63 -11.48 22.16
C TRP A 279 3.99 -12.36 21.09
N LEU A 280 4.76 -12.89 20.14
CA LEU A 280 4.21 -13.54 18.94
C LEU A 280 3.52 -14.86 19.28
N THR A 281 4.10 -15.64 20.18
CA THR A 281 3.58 -16.97 20.54
C THR A 281 2.19 -16.89 21.16
N GLU A 282 1.98 -15.92 22.04
CA GLU A 282 0.67 -15.65 22.67
C GLU A 282 -0.29 -14.92 21.73
N TRP A 283 0.25 -14.12 20.80
CA TRP A 283 -0.55 -13.32 19.88
C TRP A 283 -1.06 -14.12 18.68
N LEU A 284 -0.36 -15.13 18.18
CA LEU A 284 -0.78 -15.88 16.99
C LEU A 284 -1.87 -16.92 17.33
N PRO A 285 -3.12 -16.81 16.83
CA PRO A 285 -4.15 -17.81 17.10
C PRO A 285 -3.94 -19.07 16.25
N GLU A 286 -4.45 -20.22 16.73
CA GLU A 286 -4.30 -21.54 16.08
C GLU A 286 -4.80 -21.58 14.63
N THR A 287 -5.87 -20.83 14.33
CA THR A 287 -6.46 -20.75 12.99
C THR A 287 -5.99 -19.55 12.18
N GLY A 288 -5.09 -18.72 12.73
CA GLY A 288 -4.60 -17.53 12.05
C GLY A 288 -3.23 -17.72 11.42
N GLY A 289 -2.87 -16.75 10.60
CA GLY A 289 -1.56 -16.65 9.98
C GLY A 289 -1.46 -15.38 9.16
N TYR A 290 -0.24 -14.96 8.86
CA TYR A 290 0.03 -13.75 8.10
C TYR A 290 1.40 -13.82 7.43
N LEU A 291 1.64 -12.92 6.49
CA LEU A 291 2.96 -12.70 5.91
C LEU A 291 3.73 -11.73 6.83
N GLY A 292 4.92 -12.14 7.28
CA GLY A 292 5.84 -11.34 8.09
C GLY A 292 6.26 -10.06 7.39
N GLY A 293 6.68 -9.07 8.17
CA GLY A 293 6.92 -7.71 7.69
C GLY A 293 8.13 -7.58 6.79
N ASN A 294 9.15 -8.43 6.96
CA ASN A 294 10.43 -8.31 6.25
C ASN A 294 11.24 -9.61 6.38
N LEU A 295 12.11 -9.88 5.40
CA LEU A 295 13.01 -11.02 5.42
C LEU A 295 14.34 -10.65 4.77
N GLY A 296 15.44 -11.04 5.41
CA GLY A 296 16.79 -10.85 4.89
C GLY A 296 17.81 -11.77 5.57
N PRO A 297 19.11 -11.61 5.27
CA PRO A 297 20.17 -12.36 5.92
C PRO A 297 20.13 -12.16 7.44
N SER A 298 19.84 -13.24 8.18
CA SER A 298 19.69 -13.27 9.64
C SER A 298 18.64 -12.29 10.19
N GLN A 299 17.62 -11.98 9.39
CA GLN A 299 16.55 -11.05 9.74
C GLN A 299 15.20 -11.61 9.30
N LEU A 300 14.28 -11.76 10.25
CA LEU A 300 12.86 -11.93 10.01
C LEU A 300 12.12 -10.93 10.89
N ASP A 301 11.46 -9.96 10.27
CA ASP A 301 10.62 -9.01 11.00
C ASP A 301 9.24 -9.62 11.20
N PHE A 302 8.96 -10.02 12.43
CA PHE A 302 7.71 -10.66 12.80
C PHE A 302 6.53 -9.69 12.91
N ARG A 303 6.71 -8.37 12.79
CA ARG A 303 5.58 -7.43 12.87
C ARG A 303 4.55 -7.72 11.77
N PHE A 304 3.27 -7.64 12.12
CA PHE A 304 2.17 -7.67 11.15
C PHE A 304 2.09 -6.31 10.47
N PHE A 305 2.08 -6.27 9.14
CA PHE A 305 1.86 -5.04 8.35
C PHE A 305 0.57 -5.18 7.56
N THR A 306 -0.35 -4.24 7.78
CA THR A 306 -1.73 -4.32 7.29
C THR A 306 -1.80 -4.25 5.77
N LEU A 307 -1.24 -3.21 5.17
CA LEU A 307 -1.36 -2.98 3.72
C LEU A 307 -0.76 -4.15 2.94
N GLY A 308 0.44 -4.62 3.34
CA GLY A 308 1.07 -5.78 2.73
C GLY A 308 0.20 -7.04 2.78
N ASN A 309 -0.38 -7.38 3.94
CA ASN A 309 -1.23 -8.56 4.08
C ASN A 309 -2.55 -8.44 3.30
N LEU A 310 -3.22 -7.29 3.35
CA LEU A 310 -4.48 -7.07 2.65
C LEU A 310 -4.29 -7.02 1.13
N MET A 311 -3.22 -6.35 0.65
CA MET A 311 -2.87 -6.38 -0.76
C MET A 311 -2.42 -7.76 -1.22
N ALA A 312 -1.86 -8.61 -0.35
CA ALA A 312 -1.50 -9.98 -0.71
C ALA A 312 -2.75 -10.81 -1.04
N ILE A 313 -3.85 -10.60 -0.32
CA ILE A 313 -5.17 -11.17 -0.63
C ILE A 313 -5.67 -10.61 -1.97
N LEU A 314 -5.66 -9.28 -2.14
CA LEU A 314 -6.22 -8.62 -3.33
C LEU A 314 -5.48 -9.00 -4.61
N THR A 315 -4.15 -9.09 -4.56
CA THR A 315 -3.28 -9.47 -5.69
C THR A 315 -3.19 -10.98 -5.93
N ALA A 316 -3.85 -11.79 -5.09
CA ALA A 316 -3.73 -13.26 -5.08
C ALA A 316 -2.28 -13.75 -4.89
N MET A 317 -1.45 -12.95 -4.22
CA MET A 317 -0.17 -13.39 -3.71
C MET A 317 -0.38 -14.41 -2.58
N ALA A 318 -1.30 -14.15 -1.65
CA ALA A 318 -1.73 -15.15 -0.68
C ALA A 318 -2.68 -16.16 -1.36
N GLU A 319 -2.54 -17.44 -1.03
CA GLU A 319 -3.48 -18.49 -1.42
C GLU A 319 -4.83 -18.30 -0.75
N GLN A 320 -5.86 -19.01 -1.22
CA GLN A 320 -7.19 -18.95 -0.63
C GLN A 320 -7.16 -19.30 0.88
N GLN A 321 -6.41 -20.33 1.28
CA GLN A 321 -6.29 -20.74 2.68
C GLN A 321 -5.52 -19.71 3.51
N GLU A 322 -4.41 -19.19 2.99
CA GLU A 322 -3.63 -18.11 3.62
C GLU A 322 -4.48 -16.85 3.80
N SER A 323 -5.27 -16.50 2.79
CA SER A 323 -6.20 -15.36 2.81
C SER A 323 -7.25 -15.53 3.92
N GLN A 324 -7.83 -16.73 4.07
CA GLN A 324 -8.77 -17.00 5.16
C GLN A 324 -8.08 -16.90 6.52
N LYS A 325 -6.86 -17.43 6.67
CA LYS A 325 -6.08 -17.35 7.91
C LYS A 325 -5.70 -15.91 8.29
N ILE A 326 -5.42 -15.04 7.31
CA ILE A 326 -5.21 -13.60 7.55
C ILE A 326 -6.49 -12.96 8.09
N MET A 327 -7.65 -13.27 7.50
CA MET A 327 -8.93 -12.74 7.97
C MET A 327 -9.29 -13.30 9.35
N ASP A 328 -9.04 -14.58 9.61
CA ASP A 328 -9.25 -15.21 10.93
C ASP A 328 -8.35 -14.55 11.98
N LEU A 329 -7.08 -14.24 11.66
CA LEU A 329 -6.19 -13.48 12.56
C LEU A 329 -6.79 -12.11 12.90
N ILE A 330 -7.27 -11.35 11.89
CA ILE A 330 -7.89 -10.04 12.09
C ILE A 330 -9.13 -10.15 12.98
N GLU A 331 -9.94 -11.19 12.84
CA GLU A 331 -11.11 -11.42 13.69
C GLU A 331 -10.73 -11.76 15.14
N HIS A 332 -9.78 -12.69 15.33
CA HIS A 332 -9.34 -13.10 16.66
C HIS A 332 -8.58 -11.99 17.40
N ARG A 333 -7.83 -11.16 16.67
CA ARG A 333 -7.06 -10.03 17.19
C ARG A 333 -7.67 -8.68 16.82
N TRP A 334 -9.00 -8.65 16.72
CA TRP A 334 -9.75 -7.43 16.38
C TRP A 334 -9.41 -6.26 17.30
N HIS A 335 -9.27 -6.51 18.61
CA HIS A 335 -8.91 -5.45 19.57
C HIS A 335 -7.54 -4.82 19.28
N ASP A 336 -6.57 -5.64 18.87
CA ASP A 336 -5.21 -5.19 18.61
C ASP A 336 -5.07 -4.56 17.23
N LEU A 337 -5.66 -5.17 16.20
CA LEU A 337 -5.47 -4.75 14.81
C LEU A 337 -6.46 -3.67 14.38
N VAL A 338 -7.66 -3.64 14.96
CA VAL A 338 -8.71 -2.66 14.64
C VAL A 338 -9.01 -1.76 15.83
N GLY A 339 -9.10 -2.30 17.04
CA GLY A 339 -9.43 -1.53 18.23
C GLY A 339 -10.77 -0.81 18.08
N ILE A 340 -10.75 0.52 18.22
CA ILE A 340 -11.91 1.39 18.02
C ILE A 340 -11.81 2.29 16.78
N MET A 341 -10.81 2.07 15.93
CA MET A 341 -10.64 2.78 14.66
C MET A 341 -9.91 1.87 13.64
N PRO A 342 -10.57 1.42 12.56
CA PRO A 342 -9.90 0.65 11.53
C PRO A 342 -8.87 1.53 10.78
N MET A 343 -7.67 1.04 10.50
CA MET A 343 -7.03 -0.06 11.23
C MET A 343 -5.55 0.22 11.43
N LYS A 344 -4.92 -0.54 12.33
CA LYS A 344 -3.52 -0.32 12.69
C LYS A 344 -2.61 -0.51 11.47
N ILE A 345 -1.62 0.34 11.26
CA ILE A 345 -0.68 0.21 10.13
C ILE A 345 0.26 -0.99 10.28
N CYS A 346 0.76 -1.20 11.50
CA CYS A 346 1.56 -2.36 11.87
C CYS A 346 1.35 -2.76 13.33
N PHE A 347 1.65 -4.01 13.68
CA PHE A 347 1.54 -4.50 15.06
C PHE A 347 2.70 -5.45 15.43
N PRO A 348 3.25 -5.36 16.65
CA PRO A 348 3.05 -4.30 17.64
C PRO A 348 3.87 -3.04 17.32
N ALA A 349 3.70 -1.99 18.13
CA ALA A 349 4.61 -0.85 18.10
C ALA A 349 5.97 -1.21 18.72
N VAL A 350 7.06 -0.68 18.18
CA VAL A 350 8.38 -0.73 18.81
C VAL A 350 8.44 0.30 19.95
N ASP A 351 9.01 -0.08 21.10
CA ASP A 351 9.05 0.74 22.32
C ASP A 351 10.43 0.68 23.00
N GLY A 352 10.65 1.57 23.98
CA GLY A 352 11.82 1.56 24.85
C GLY A 352 13.12 1.74 24.07
N LEU A 353 14.05 0.81 24.27
CA LEU A 353 15.34 0.82 23.58
C LEU A 353 15.21 0.47 22.10
N GLU A 354 14.28 -0.43 21.75
CA GLU A 354 14.05 -0.82 20.36
C GLU A 354 13.59 0.38 19.53
N TRP A 355 12.63 1.16 20.04
CA TRP A 355 12.20 2.42 19.39
C TRP A 355 13.39 3.35 19.11
N LYS A 356 14.29 3.55 20.09
CA LYS A 356 15.47 4.41 19.90
C LYS A 356 16.40 3.88 18.80
N LEU A 357 16.65 2.58 18.77
CA LEU A 357 17.58 1.95 17.83
C LEU A 357 17.01 1.86 16.41
N VAL A 358 15.75 1.43 16.28
CA VAL A 358 15.06 1.21 15.01
C VAL A 358 14.73 2.54 14.35
N THR A 359 14.12 3.48 15.08
CA THR A 359 13.63 4.73 14.50
C THR A 359 14.67 5.86 14.53
N GLY A 360 15.73 5.73 15.35
CA GLY A 360 16.63 6.84 15.63
C GLY A 360 16.03 7.86 16.60
N SER A 361 15.15 7.43 17.50
CA SER A 361 14.41 8.29 18.43
C SER A 361 13.48 9.30 17.73
N ASP A 362 12.83 8.87 16.64
CA ASP A 362 11.95 9.72 15.84
C ASP A 362 10.70 10.14 16.64
N PRO A 363 10.52 11.45 16.94
CA PRO A 363 9.46 11.93 17.82
C PRO A 363 8.05 11.81 17.24
N LYS A 364 7.91 11.68 15.91
CA LYS A 364 6.60 11.48 15.24
C LYS A 364 6.15 10.01 15.35
N ASN A 365 7.10 9.08 15.38
CA ASN A 365 6.89 7.63 15.48
C ASN A 365 7.04 7.10 16.91
N LYS A 366 6.46 7.80 17.89
CA LYS A 366 6.37 7.28 19.26
C LYS A 366 5.59 5.96 19.30
N PRO A 367 5.78 5.12 20.33
CA PRO A 367 4.99 3.91 20.48
C PRO A 367 3.49 4.17 20.36
N TRP A 368 2.83 3.44 19.48
CA TRP A 368 1.41 3.57 19.14
C TRP A 368 1.03 4.92 18.51
N SER A 369 1.93 5.52 17.75
CA SER A 369 1.73 6.80 17.06
C SER A 369 2.18 6.74 15.62
N TYR A 370 1.44 7.40 14.73
CA TYR A 370 1.78 7.54 13.31
C TYR A 370 2.11 6.17 12.66
N HIS A 371 3.33 5.97 12.11
CA HIS A 371 3.71 4.69 11.50
C HIS A 371 4.02 3.59 12.52
N ASN A 372 4.31 3.95 13.77
CA ASN A 372 4.69 3.00 14.82
C ASN A 372 3.46 2.48 15.57
N GLY A 373 2.61 1.74 14.86
CA GLY A 373 1.40 1.13 15.43
C GLY A 373 0.21 2.09 15.61
N GLY A 374 0.21 3.23 14.93
CA GLY A 374 -0.97 4.09 14.80
C GLY A 374 -2.08 3.44 13.96
N HIS A 375 -3.29 3.93 14.11
CA HIS A 375 -4.48 3.51 13.35
C HIS A 375 -4.75 4.48 12.21
N TRP A 376 -4.86 3.96 10.99
CA TRP A 376 -4.96 4.74 9.77
C TRP A 376 -6.29 4.46 9.08
N PRO A 377 -7.25 5.42 9.12
CA PRO A 377 -8.57 5.26 8.50
C PRO A 377 -8.54 4.89 7.02
N VAL A 378 -7.54 5.37 6.27
CA VAL A 378 -7.38 5.02 4.86
C VAL A 378 -7.29 3.50 4.64
N LEU A 379 -6.74 2.72 5.58
CA LEU A 379 -6.62 1.26 5.44
C LEU A 379 -7.98 0.52 5.50
N LEU A 380 -9.06 1.21 5.87
CA LEU A 380 -10.42 0.66 5.88
C LEU A 380 -10.82 0.10 4.51
N TRP A 381 -10.51 0.80 3.41
CA TRP A 381 -10.95 0.35 2.08
C TRP A 381 -10.28 -0.96 1.69
N LEU A 382 -9.00 -1.16 2.05
CA LEU A 382 -8.28 -2.41 1.83
C LEU A 382 -8.89 -3.55 2.66
N LEU A 383 -9.26 -3.27 3.91
CA LEU A 383 -9.86 -4.27 4.79
C LEU A 383 -11.20 -4.73 4.22
N VAL A 384 -12.02 -3.78 3.76
CA VAL A 384 -13.32 -4.07 3.15
C VAL A 384 -13.16 -4.80 1.83
N ALA A 385 -12.23 -4.39 0.96
CA ALA A 385 -11.96 -5.07 -0.29
C ALA A 385 -11.51 -6.53 -0.06
N ALA A 386 -10.58 -6.76 0.87
CA ALA A 386 -10.12 -8.10 1.23
C ALA A 386 -11.23 -8.94 1.87
N ALA A 387 -12.06 -8.34 2.73
CA ALA A 387 -13.20 -9.00 3.34
C ALA A 387 -14.24 -9.43 2.30
N ILE A 388 -14.56 -8.59 1.31
CA ILE A 388 -15.46 -8.96 0.20
C ILE A 388 -14.83 -10.09 -0.63
N LYS A 389 -13.55 -9.97 -1.00
CA LYS A 389 -12.83 -11.00 -1.76
C LYS A 389 -12.84 -12.37 -1.08
N THR A 390 -12.78 -12.38 0.25
CA THR A 390 -12.74 -13.61 1.07
C THR A 390 -14.13 -14.06 1.56
N GLY A 391 -15.21 -13.38 1.17
CA GLY A 391 -16.58 -13.70 1.58
C GLY A 391 -16.92 -13.30 3.02
N ARG A 392 -16.08 -12.51 3.70
CA ARG A 392 -16.23 -12.05 5.10
C ARG A 392 -17.00 -10.72 5.18
N VAL A 393 -18.13 -10.60 4.48
CA VAL A 393 -18.88 -9.32 4.32
C VAL A 393 -19.33 -8.72 5.67
N ASN A 394 -19.67 -9.55 6.66
CA ASN A 394 -20.02 -9.08 8.01
C ASN A 394 -18.87 -8.30 8.68
N LEU A 395 -17.62 -8.69 8.42
CA LEU A 395 -16.44 -8.00 8.92
C LEU A 395 -16.31 -6.62 8.28
N ALA A 396 -16.58 -6.52 6.97
CA ALA A 396 -16.59 -5.25 6.25
C ALA A 396 -17.60 -4.26 6.86
N HIS A 397 -18.85 -4.70 7.06
CA HIS A 397 -19.88 -3.87 7.69
C HIS A 397 -19.46 -3.42 9.10
N LYS A 398 -18.96 -4.34 9.92
CA LYS A 398 -18.49 -4.04 11.27
C LYS A 398 -17.39 -2.98 11.28
N ALA A 399 -16.44 -3.04 10.33
CA ALA A 399 -15.37 -2.06 10.22
C ALA A 399 -15.89 -0.68 9.78
N ILE A 400 -16.79 -0.64 8.79
CA ILE A 400 -17.41 0.60 8.30
C ILE A 400 -18.23 1.27 9.41
N ASP A 401 -19.07 0.52 10.12
CA ASP A 401 -19.91 1.05 11.20
C ASP A 401 -19.05 1.66 12.32
N LEU A 402 -17.92 1.02 12.64
CA LEU A 402 -16.98 1.52 13.63
C LEU A 402 -16.35 2.84 13.18
N ALA A 403 -15.86 2.94 11.94
CA ALA A 403 -15.28 4.17 11.40
C ALA A 403 -16.33 5.29 11.30
N GLN A 404 -17.52 4.98 10.76
CA GLN A 404 -18.61 5.93 10.56
C GLN A 404 -19.06 6.58 11.87
N SER A 405 -18.95 5.88 12.99
CA SER A 405 -19.33 6.40 14.31
C SER A 405 -18.45 7.56 14.81
N ARG A 406 -17.27 7.78 14.21
CA ARG A 406 -16.28 8.74 14.69
C ARG A 406 -15.69 9.67 13.64
N LEU A 407 -15.46 9.21 12.40
CA LEU A 407 -14.66 9.97 11.42
C LEU A 407 -15.19 11.39 11.16
N SER A 408 -16.49 11.54 10.92
CA SER A 408 -17.13 12.85 10.71
C SER A 408 -17.05 13.71 11.97
N TYR A 409 -17.34 13.14 13.14
CA TYR A 409 -17.28 13.87 14.43
C TYR A 409 -15.87 14.37 14.77
N ASP A 410 -14.85 13.56 14.47
CA ASP A 410 -13.44 13.87 14.73
C ASP A 410 -12.80 14.69 13.58
N GLU A 411 -13.60 15.18 12.61
CA GLU A 411 -13.15 16.01 11.46
C GLU A 411 -12.14 15.32 10.52
N TRP A 412 -12.39 14.04 10.23
CA TRP A 412 -11.64 13.21 9.29
C TRP A 412 -10.10 13.22 9.49
N PRO A 413 -9.59 12.80 10.65
CA PRO A 413 -8.15 12.84 10.94
C PRO A 413 -7.34 11.93 10.01
N GLU A 414 -6.09 12.33 9.77
CA GLU A 414 -5.09 11.54 9.05
C GLU A 414 -4.84 10.17 9.71
N TYR A 415 -4.69 10.14 11.04
CA TYR A 415 -4.44 8.93 11.82
C TYR A 415 -4.90 9.10 13.28
N TYR A 416 -4.92 7.98 14.01
CA TYR A 416 -5.27 7.88 15.43
C TYR A 416 -4.16 7.16 16.22
N ASP A 417 -3.96 7.59 17.46
CA ASP A 417 -2.93 7.09 18.36
C ASP A 417 -3.50 6.24 19.50
N GLY A 418 -2.58 5.52 20.16
CA GLY A 418 -2.86 4.62 21.27
C GLY A 418 -3.04 3.18 20.79
N SER A 419 -2.83 2.23 21.70
CA SER A 419 -2.86 0.80 21.38
C SER A 419 -4.17 0.35 20.72
N ASN A 420 -5.28 1.05 20.96
CA ASN A 420 -6.59 0.77 20.40
C ASN A 420 -7.18 1.90 19.53
N GLY A 421 -6.41 2.94 19.17
CA GLY A 421 -6.88 4.02 18.28
C GLY A 421 -7.87 4.99 18.93
N ARG A 422 -7.76 5.22 20.25
CA ARG A 422 -8.69 6.08 20.98
C ARG A 422 -8.40 7.57 20.83
N LEU A 423 -7.15 7.94 20.67
CA LEU A 423 -6.73 9.33 20.58
C LEU A 423 -6.68 9.74 19.11
N ILE A 424 -7.14 10.95 18.78
CA ILE A 424 -6.79 11.56 17.49
C ILE A 424 -5.27 11.69 17.45
N GLY A 425 -4.67 11.39 16.30
CA GLY A 425 -3.22 11.37 16.13
C GLY A 425 -2.59 12.69 16.57
N ARG A 426 -1.49 12.60 17.31
CA ARG A 426 -0.86 13.75 17.97
C ARG A 426 -0.55 14.90 17.01
N GLU A 427 -0.12 14.55 15.81
CA GLU A 427 0.17 15.49 14.73
C GLU A 427 -0.70 15.24 13.49
N ALA A 428 -1.82 14.54 13.64
CA ALA A 428 -2.74 14.28 12.54
C ALA A 428 -3.32 15.57 12.00
N ARG A 429 -3.36 15.68 10.67
CA ARG A 429 -4.14 16.71 9.99
C ARG A 429 -5.61 16.37 10.01
N LYS A 430 -6.44 17.39 10.05
CA LYS A 430 -7.89 17.26 9.81
C LYS A 430 -8.19 17.23 8.32
N PHE A 431 -9.36 16.73 7.96
CA PHE A 431 -9.84 16.68 6.57
C PHE A 431 -8.81 16.06 5.63
N GLN A 432 -8.19 14.96 6.07
CA GLN A 432 -7.22 14.24 5.25
C GLN A 432 -7.97 13.48 4.15
N THR A 433 -7.62 13.77 2.90
CA THR A 433 -8.39 13.32 1.73
C THR A 433 -8.44 11.80 1.61
N TRP A 434 -7.34 11.08 1.86
CA TRP A 434 -7.36 9.61 1.77
C TRP A 434 -8.18 8.93 2.89
N THR A 435 -8.45 9.62 4.01
CA THR A 435 -9.28 9.13 5.10
C THR A 435 -10.73 9.20 4.65
N ILE A 436 -11.11 10.33 4.04
CA ILE A 436 -12.42 10.56 3.43
C ILE A 436 -12.65 9.60 2.27
N ALA A 437 -11.71 9.54 1.32
CA ALA A 437 -11.80 8.68 0.14
C ALA A 437 -11.80 7.20 0.52
N GLY A 438 -10.95 6.77 1.46
CA GLY A 438 -10.93 5.38 1.94
C GLY A 438 -12.26 4.96 2.57
N PHE A 439 -12.90 5.85 3.33
CA PHE A 439 -14.26 5.61 3.82
C PHE A 439 -15.27 5.46 2.68
N LEU A 440 -15.23 6.35 1.68
CA LEU A 440 -16.14 6.27 0.53
C LEU A 440 -15.93 5.00 -0.31
N VAL A 441 -14.68 4.64 -0.64
CA VAL A 441 -14.35 3.39 -1.37
C VAL A 441 -14.91 2.17 -0.62
N ALA A 442 -14.75 2.13 0.70
CA ALA A 442 -15.30 1.04 1.51
C ALA A 442 -16.83 0.93 1.38
N LYS A 443 -17.56 2.06 1.37
CA LYS A 443 -19.00 2.07 1.18
C LYS A 443 -19.42 1.66 -0.23
N GLU A 444 -18.73 2.16 -1.25
CA GLU A 444 -18.98 1.77 -2.65
C GLU A 444 -18.77 0.27 -2.90
N LEU A 445 -17.71 -0.32 -2.33
CA LEU A 445 -17.43 -1.74 -2.48
C LEU A 445 -18.52 -2.62 -1.85
N VAL A 446 -19.06 -2.21 -0.69
CA VAL A 446 -20.17 -2.93 -0.05
C VAL A 446 -21.48 -2.73 -0.83
N ALA A 447 -21.72 -1.53 -1.35
CA ALA A 447 -22.91 -1.23 -2.14
C ALA A 447 -22.92 -1.97 -3.49
N ASN A 448 -21.75 -2.11 -4.12
CA ASN A 448 -21.56 -2.83 -5.37
C ASN A 448 -20.24 -3.63 -5.38
N PRO A 449 -20.28 -4.92 -5.00
CA PRO A 449 -19.12 -5.79 -4.97
C PRO A 449 -18.38 -5.95 -6.31
N ASP A 450 -19.03 -5.69 -7.46
CA ASP A 450 -18.39 -5.77 -8.79
C ASP A 450 -17.23 -4.77 -8.93
N HIS A 451 -17.28 -3.66 -8.18
CA HIS A 451 -16.17 -2.69 -8.12
C HIS A 451 -14.87 -3.28 -7.56
N LEU A 452 -14.93 -4.43 -6.88
CA LEU A 452 -13.73 -5.14 -6.43
C LEU A 452 -12.81 -5.51 -7.61
N ALA A 453 -13.35 -5.69 -8.82
CA ALA A 453 -12.58 -6.00 -10.03
C ALA A 453 -11.54 -4.94 -10.40
N LEU A 454 -11.69 -3.69 -9.91
CA LEU A 454 -10.76 -2.59 -10.15
C LEU A 454 -9.40 -2.81 -9.48
N ILE A 455 -9.41 -3.40 -8.28
CA ILE A 455 -8.19 -3.60 -7.47
C ILE A 455 -7.80 -5.06 -7.29
N ASN A 456 -8.75 -5.99 -7.43
CA ASN A 456 -8.45 -7.40 -7.30
C ASN A 456 -7.75 -7.96 -8.55
N PHE A 457 -7.05 -9.06 -8.32
CA PHE A 457 -6.60 -9.97 -9.36
C PHE A 457 -7.12 -11.36 -9.07
N GLU A 458 -7.51 -12.09 -10.11
CA GLU A 458 -7.96 -13.47 -10.01
C GLU A 458 -6.79 -14.40 -9.65
N GLU A 459 -7.10 -15.59 -9.13
CA GLU A 459 -6.08 -16.61 -8.91
C GLU A 459 -5.50 -17.06 -10.26
N ASN A 460 -4.20 -17.30 -10.30
CA ASN A 460 -3.58 -17.84 -11.51
C ASN A 460 -4.12 -19.27 -11.72
N THR A 461 -4.96 -19.49 -12.73
CA THR A 461 -5.43 -20.82 -13.14
C THR A 461 -4.34 -21.67 -13.82
N CYS A 462 -3.08 -21.23 -13.81
CA CYS A 462 -2.01 -21.87 -14.56
C CYS A 462 -1.20 -22.83 -13.67
N CYS A 463 -1.77 -24.01 -13.41
CA CYS A 463 -1.07 -25.20 -12.91
C CYS A 463 -1.79 -26.49 -13.34
N GLU A 464 -2.24 -26.62 -14.60
CA GLU A 464 -2.66 -27.94 -15.14
C GLU A 464 -2.14 -28.27 -16.57
N SER A 465 -1.47 -27.36 -17.28
CA SER A 465 -1.14 -27.59 -18.71
C SER A 465 0.35 -27.74 -19.06
N THR A 466 1.24 -28.04 -18.12
CA THR A 466 2.68 -28.27 -18.43
C THR A 466 3.28 -29.57 -17.89
N GLN A 467 2.45 -30.52 -17.46
CA GLN A 467 2.87 -31.93 -17.30
C GLN A 467 2.36 -32.78 -18.47
N ALA A 468 2.78 -32.47 -19.69
CA ALA A 468 2.60 -33.36 -20.84
C ALA A 468 3.61 -33.07 -21.94
N THR A 469 4.91 -33.13 -21.61
CA THR A 469 5.98 -33.58 -22.53
C THR A 469 7.31 -33.60 -21.76
N GLN A 470 7.60 -34.75 -21.16
CA GLN A 470 8.96 -35.28 -21.09
C GLN A 470 8.91 -36.71 -21.64
#